data_AF-A0A919RBJ5-F1
#
_entry.id   AF-A0A919RBJ5-F1
#
_cell.length_a   1.000
_cell.length_b   1.000
_cell.length_c   1.000
_cell.angle_alpha   90.00
_cell.angle_beta   90.00
_cell.angle_gamma   90.00
#
_symmetry.space_group_name_H-M   'P 1'
#
loop_
_entity.id
_entity.type
_entity.pdbx_description
1 polymer ?
#
loop_
_entity_poly.entity_id
_entity_poly.type
_entity_poly.pdbx_seq_one_letter_code
_entity_poly.pdbx_strand_id
1 'polypeptide(L)'
;MELLILLFLVVFVLAVAGIVVSILKRGRPAPTGWGTGDLRDRVNTLVWQQQPIQAIKVLRQATGLGLADAKRVVDAVAGGADLWEVPIMARYRPAHLNAPAPVDARPDLASRVRELKAGGRAEQAVHLVRGETGMDQDEAERFVDAL
;
A
#
# COMPACT_ATOMS: atom_id res chain seq x y z
N MET A 1 34.18 41.01 10.25
CA MET A 1 33.11 40.62 9.30
C MET A 1 33.48 39.35 8.54
N GLU A 2 34.67 39.25 7.95
CA GLU A 2 35.10 38.10 7.13
C GLU A 2 35.20 36.76 7.89
N LEU A 3 35.73 36.77 9.13
CA LEU A 3 35.80 35.57 9.97
C LEU A 3 34.43 34.96 10.32
N LEU A 4 33.40 35.81 10.42
CA LEU A 4 32.04 35.40 10.76
C LEU A 4 31.36 34.74 9.54
N ILE A 5 31.65 35.24 8.34
CA ILE A 5 31.17 34.68 7.07
C ILE A 5 31.81 33.30 6.80
N LEU A 6 33.12 33.16 7.04
CA LEU A 6 33.83 31.89 6.88
C LEU A 6 33.31 30.81 7.84
N LEU A 7 33.06 31.15 9.11
CA LEU A 7 32.49 30.22 10.08
C LEU A 7 31.11 29.73 9.65
N PHE A 8 30.25 30.64 9.17
CA PHE A 8 28.90 30.30 8.72
C PHE A 8 28.93 29.40 7.47
N LEU A 9 29.84 29.67 6.53
CA LEU A 9 30.00 28.87 5.32
C LEU A 9 30.50 27.45 5.65
N VAL A 10 31.46 27.30 6.55
CA VAL A 10 31.95 25.99 6.99
C VAL A 10 30.85 25.19 7.68
N VAL A 11 30.12 25.80 8.61
CA VAL A 11 29.00 25.13 9.30
C VAL A 11 27.90 24.75 8.32
N PHE A 12 27.60 25.62 7.35
CA PHE A 12 26.61 25.34 6.31
C PHE A 12 27.04 24.18 5.41
N VAL A 13 28.30 24.15 4.98
CA VAL A 13 28.85 23.05 4.18
C VAL A 13 28.86 21.74 4.96
N LEU A 14 29.21 21.76 6.25
CA LEU A 14 29.16 20.57 7.11
C LEU A 14 27.73 20.09 7.35
N ALA A 15 26.78 21.00 7.53
CA ALA A 15 25.37 20.68 7.67
C ALA A 15 24.81 20.05 6.38
N VAL A 16 25.09 20.65 5.21
CA VAL A 16 24.67 20.13 3.91
C VAL A 16 25.33 18.79 3.62
N ALA A 17 26.63 18.64 3.89
CA ALA A 17 27.35 17.38 3.75
C ALA A 17 26.78 16.30 4.68
N GLY A 18 26.46 16.64 5.93
CA GLY A 18 25.82 15.73 6.89
C GLY A 18 24.42 15.28 6.47
N ILE A 19 23.63 16.20 5.89
CA ILE A 19 22.31 15.91 5.33
C ILE A 19 22.42 14.97 4.13
N VAL A 20 23.35 15.24 3.19
CA VAL A 20 23.59 14.41 2.01
C VAL A 20 24.03 12.99 2.40
N VAL A 21 24.96 12.86 3.35
CA VAL A 21 25.43 11.56 3.84
C VAL A 21 24.31 10.78 4.55
N SER A 22 23.41 11.47 5.26
CA SER A 22 22.27 10.83 5.95
C SER A 22 21.22 10.28 4.98
N ILE A 23 21.09 10.86 3.78
CA ILE A 23 20.16 10.39 2.75
C ILE A 23 20.71 9.13 2.05
N LEU A 24 22.02 9.02 1.84
CA LEU A 24 22.62 7.82 1.23
C LEU A 24 22.75 6.62 2.17
N LYS A 25 22.72 6.81 3.50
CA LYS A 25 22.96 5.73 4.48
C LYS A 25 21.72 5.02 5.03
N ARG A 26 20.50 5.32 4.58
CA ARG A 26 19.29 4.55 4.97
C ARG A 26 19.14 3.23 4.19
N GLY A 27 20.18 2.40 4.18
CA GLY A 27 20.05 0.98 3.87
C GLY A 27 19.45 0.24 5.06
N ARG A 28 18.12 0.24 5.20
CA ARG A 28 17.46 -0.58 6.23
C ARG A 28 17.69 -2.08 5.97
N PRO A 29 17.94 -2.88 7.02
CA PRO A 29 18.07 -4.33 6.90
C PRO A 29 16.76 -4.93 6.35
N ALA A 30 16.90 -5.89 5.43
CA ALA A 30 15.78 -6.60 4.83
C ALA A 30 15.09 -7.49 5.86
N PRO A 31 13.75 -7.44 6.02
CA PRO A 31 13.02 -8.51 6.68
C PRO A 31 13.18 -9.79 5.87
N THR A 32 13.63 -10.86 6.51
CA THR A 32 13.60 -12.23 5.97
C THR A 32 12.19 -12.77 6.10
N GLY A 33 11.53 -13.02 4.97
CA GLY A 33 10.17 -13.55 4.89
C GLY A 33 9.14 -12.46 4.63
N TRP A 34 9.05 -12.01 3.37
CA TRP A 34 8.02 -11.05 2.96
C TRP A 34 6.72 -11.83 2.74
N GLY A 35 5.66 -11.44 3.42
CA GLY A 35 4.32 -11.83 3.03
C GLY A 35 4.02 -11.33 1.62
N THR A 36 3.11 -12.00 0.92
CA THR A 36 2.82 -11.66 -0.47
C THR A 36 2.05 -10.34 -0.62
N GLY A 37 1.24 -9.95 0.36
CA GLY A 37 0.71 -8.57 0.45
C GLY A 37 1.84 -7.53 0.57
N ASP A 38 2.84 -7.82 1.40
CA ASP A 38 3.94 -6.91 1.70
C ASP A 38 4.80 -6.59 0.47
N LEU A 39 5.00 -7.56 -0.44
CA LEU A 39 5.81 -7.34 -1.65
C LEU A 39 5.16 -6.31 -2.58
N ARG A 40 3.85 -6.43 -2.81
CA ARG A 40 3.08 -5.51 -3.66
C ARG A 40 3.15 -4.09 -3.11
N ASP A 41 2.81 -3.93 -1.84
CA ASP A 41 2.77 -2.61 -1.21
C ASP A 41 4.16 -1.97 -1.15
N ARG A 42 5.21 -2.78 -0.96
CA ARG A 42 6.58 -2.30 -1.00
C ARG A 42 6.99 -1.82 -2.38
N VAL A 43 6.74 -2.61 -3.42
CA VAL A 43 7.09 -2.24 -4.81
C VAL A 43 6.33 -0.96 -5.19
N ASN A 44 5.03 -0.91 -4.90
CA ASN A 44 4.22 0.29 -5.10
C ASN A 44 4.84 1.49 -4.38
N THR A 45 5.08 1.39 -3.08
CA THR A 45 5.67 2.49 -2.29
C THR A 45 6.97 2.99 -2.89
N LEU A 46 7.85 2.09 -3.35
CA LEU A 46 9.14 2.46 -3.95
C LEU A 46 8.97 3.13 -5.31
N VAL A 47 7.99 2.70 -6.11
CA VAL A 47 7.62 3.36 -7.36
C VAL A 47 7.05 4.76 -7.11
N TRP A 48 6.15 4.91 -6.14
CA TRP A 48 5.60 6.21 -5.72
C TRP A 48 6.69 7.16 -5.22
N GLN A 49 7.69 6.63 -4.49
CA GLN A 49 8.85 7.38 -4.02
C GLN A 49 9.89 7.68 -5.11
N GLN A 50 9.62 7.32 -6.37
CA GLN A 50 10.55 7.48 -7.50
C GLN A 50 11.90 6.77 -7.26
N GLN A 51 11.87 5.61 -6.61
CA GLN A 51 13.03 4.76 -6.33
C GLN A 51 12.98 3.43 -7.12
N PRO A 52 13.03 3.47 -8.47
CA PRO A 52 12.84 2.28 -9.31
C PRO A 52 13.95 1.24 -9.11
N ILE A 53 15.19 1.67 -8.83
CA ILE A 53 16.32 0.76 -8.58
C ILE A 53 16.07 -0.09 -7.34
N GLN A 54 15.51 0.51 -6.28
CA GLN A 54 15.18 -0.22 -5.06
C GLN A 54 13.99 -1.16 -5.26
N ALA A 55 12.98 -0.73 -6.02
CA ALA A 55 11.85 -1.58 -6.39
C ALA A 55 12.33 -2.84 -7.14
N ILE A 56 13.20 -2.66 -8.14
CA ILE A 56 13.81 -3.77 -8.89
C ILE A 56 14.60 -4.68 -7.96
N LYS A 57 15.39 -4.13 -7.04
CA LYS A 57 16.19 -4.92 -6.09
C LYS A 57 15.31 -5.78 -5.19
N VAL A 58 14.29 -5.19 -4.58
CA VAL A 58 13.31 -5.90 -3.73
C VAL A 58 12.66 -7.03 -4.53
N LEU A 59 12.25 -6.74 -5.77
CA LEU A 59 11.59 -7.71 -6.63
C LEU A 59 12.48 -8.91 -6.94
N ARG A 60 13.75 -8.66 -7.28
CA ARG A 60 14.74 -9.72 -7.55
C ARG A 60 15.04 -10.54 -6.32
N GLN A 61 15.10 -9.92 -5.14
CA GLN A 61 15.34 -10.63 -3.89
C GLN A 61 14.17 -11.55 -3.53
N ALA A 62 12.93 -11.13 -3.80
CA ALA A 62 11.74 -11.92 -3.50
C ALA A 62 11.46 -13.04 -4.50
N THR A 63 11.77 -12.84 -5.79
CA THR A 63 11.35 -13.74 -6.87
C THR A 63 12.51 -14.45 -7.58
N GLY A 64 13.74 -13.98 -7.40
CA GLY A 64 14.90 -14.43 -8.16
C GLY A 64 14.91 -13.99 -9.63
N LEU A 65 14.07 -13.04 -10.02
CA LEU A 65 13.99 -12.56 -11.40
C LEU A 65 15.33 -12.00 -11.92
N GLY A 66 15.53 -12.17 -13.23
CA GLY A 66 16.58 -11.48 -13.97
C GLY A 66 16.37 -9.97 -13.95
N LEU A 67 17.44 -9.21 -14.16
CA LEU A 67 17.38 -7.75 -14.09
C LEU A 67 16.41 -7.14 -15.12
N ALA A 68 16.43 -7.64 -16.35
CA ALA A 68 15.53 -7.18 -17.42
C ALA A 68 14.06 -7.44 -17.08
N ASP A 69 13.74 -8.63 -16.56
CA ASP A 69 12.37 -9.00 -16.17
C ASP A 69 11.89 -8.16 -15.00
N ALA A 70 12.73 -8.00 -13.98
CA ALA A 70 12.39 -7.18 -12.83
C ALA A 70 12.17 -5.70 -13.20
N LYS A 71 12.96 -5.16 -14.13
CA LYS A 71 12.73 -3.81 -14.67
C LYS A 71 11.37 -3.72 -15.37
N ARG A 72 11.06 -4.65 -16.27
CA ARG A 72 9.77 -4.65 -17.00
C ARG A 72 8.57 -4.68 -16.06
N VAL A 73 8.65 -5.45 -14.98
CA VAL A 73 7.60 -5.48 -13.96
C VAL A 73 7.48 -4.13 -13.25
N VAL A 74 8.59 -3.53 -12.82
CA VAL A 74 8.57 -2.22 -12.15
C VAL A 74 8.08 -1.10 -13.08
N ASP A 75 8.46 -1.12 -14.36
CA ASP A 75 7.95 -0.17 -15.36
C ASP A 75 6.43 -0.31 -15.55
N ALA A 76 5.91 -1.55 -15.59
CA ALA A 76 4.47 -1.78 -15.69
C ALA A 76 3.71 -1.26 -14.46
N VAL A 77 4.25 -1.50 -13.25
CA VAL A 77 3.67 -0.97 -12.01
C VAL A 77 3.75 0.56 -11.97
N ALA A 78 4.82 1.17 -12.47
CA ALA A 78 4.93 2.61 -12.63
C ALA A 78 3.91 3.18 -13.64
N GLY A 79 3.52 2.38 -14.63
CA GLY A 79 2.41 2.67 -15.54
C GLY A 79 1.01 2.45 -14.95
N GLY A 80 0.91 2.04 -13.67
CA GLY A 80 -0.35 1.83 -12.96
C GLY A 80 -0.89 0.39 -13.01
N ALA A 81 -0.13 -0.57 -13.54
CA ALA A 81 -0.52 -1.97 -13.50
C ALA A 81 -0.42 -2.54 -12.08
N ASP A 82 -1.30 -3.48 -11.73
CA ASP A 82 -1.12 -4.24 -10.50
C ASP A 82 0.08 -5.20 -10.64
N LEU A 83 0.90 -5.29 -9.60
CA LEU A 83 2.08 -6.15 -9.57
C LEU A 83 1.76 -7.59 -10.00
N TRP A 84 0.64 -8.13 -9.54
CA TRP A 84 0.28 -9.53 -9.75
C TRP A 84 -0.39 -9.77 -11.10
N GLU A 85 -0.83 -8.73 -11.79
CA GLU A 85 -1.41 -8.80 -13.14
C GLU A 85 -0.34 -8.81 -14.24
N VAL A 86 0.90 -8.43 -13.91
CA VAL A 86 2.00 -8.48 -14.88
C VAL A 86 2.29 -9.94 -15.29
N PRO A 87 2.31 -10.30 -16.59
CA PRO A 87 2.47 -11.69 -17.04
C PRO A 87 3.72 -12.39 -16.51
N ILE A 88 4.82 -11.65 -16.36
CA ILE A 88 6.11 -12.15 -15.81
C ILE A 88 5.94 -12.61 -14.34
N MET A 89 5.02 -11.98 -13.61
CA MET A 89 4.74 -12.25 -12.20
C MET A 89 3.69 -13.33 -11.95
N ALA A 90 2.96 -13.77 -12.98
CA ALA A 90 1.91 -14.78 -12.82
C ALA A 90 2.40 -16.05 -12.10
N ARG A 91 3.66 -16.47 -12.35
CA ARG A 91 4.29 -17.64 -11.70
C ARG A 91 4.63 -17.46 -10.22
N TYR A 92 4.71 -16.22 -9.74
CA TYR A 92 4.98 -15.87 -8.35
C TYR A 92 3.71 -15.41 -7.61
N ARG A 93 2.56 -15.45 -8.29
CA ARG A 93 1.31 -15.03 -7.71
C ARG A 93 0.98 -15.94 -6.51
N PRO A 94 0.75 -15.38 -5.31
CA PRO A 94 0.35 -16.17 -4.16
C PRO A 94 -0.92 -16.98 -4.41
N ALA A 95 -0.99 -18.16 -3.78
CA ALA A 95 -2.14 -19.05 -3.84
C ALA A 95 -3.46 -18.38 -3.37
N HIS A 96 -3.40 -17.48 -2.39
CA HIS A 96 -4.60 -16.78 -1.91
C HIS A 96 -5.19 -15.78 -2.92
N LEU A 97 -4.41 -15.33 -3.92
CA LEU A 97 -4.93 -14.54 -5.05
C LEU A 97 -5.38 -15.44 -6.21
N ASN A 98 -5.04 -16.73 -6.19
CA ASN A 98 -5.54 -17.74 -7.13
C ASN A 98 -6.83 -18.39 -6.65
N ALA A 99 -7.20 -18.19 -5.38
CA ALA A 99 -8.54 -18.49 -4.93
C ALA A 99 -9.51 -17.67 -5.79
N PRO A 100 -10.66 -18.22 -6.21
CA PRO A 100 -11.71 -17.39 -6.76
C PRO A 100 -11.90 -16.23 -5.78
N ALA A 101 -11.80 -14.99 -6.29
CA ALA A 101 -12.03 -13.82 -5.47
C ALA A 101 -13.28 -14.11 -4.63
N PRO A 102 -13.26 -13.90 -3.30
CA PRO A 102 -14.48 -14.04 -2.51
C PRO A 102 -15.54 -13.29 -3.29
N VAL A 103 -16.55 -14.01 -3.79
CA VAL A 103 -17.61 -13.44 -4.63
C VAL A 103 -18.29 -12.27 -3.90
N ASP A 104 -18.07 -12.19 -2.59
CA ASP A 104 -18.47 -11.16 -1.66
C ASP A 104 -17.26 -10.42 -1.05
N ALA A 105 -16.36 -9.87 -1.88
CA ALA A 105 -15.37 -8.89 -1.41
C ALA A 105 -16.01 -7.56 -0.95
N ARG A 106 -17.33 -7.40 -1.14
CA ARG A 106 -18.11 -6.43 -0.38
C ARG A 106 -18.29 -7.00 1.03
N PRO A 107 -17.90 -6.26 2.09
CA PRO A 107 -18.19 -6.69 3.45
C PRO A 107 -19.69 -7.01 3.53
N ASP A 108 -20.05 -8.05 4.26
CA ASP A 108 -21.45 -8.43 4.44
C ASP A 108 -22.26 -7.23 4.97
N LEU A 109 -23.58 -7.23 4.75
CA LEU A 109 -24.45 -6.13 5.16
C LEU A 109 -24.26 -5.75 6.63
N ALA A 110 -24.10 -6.72 7.54
CA ALA A 110 -23.95 -6.45 8.96
C ALA A 110 -22.60 -5.76 9.26
N SER A 111 -21.51 -6.20 8.64
CA SER A 111 -20.21 -5.53 8.75
C SER A 111 -20.27 -4.06 8.27
N ARG A 112 -20.93 -3.81 7.14
CA ARG A 112 -21.13 -2.44 6.62
C ARG A 112 -21.98 -1.57 7.56
N VAL A 113 -23.03 -2.16 8.13
CA VAL A 113 -23.90 -1.47 9.10
C VAL A 113 -23.15 -1.11 10.39
N ARG A 114 -22.33 -2.02 10.94
CA ARG A 114 -21.50 -1.73 12.12
C ARG A 114 -20.51 -0.60 11.85
N GLU A 115 -19.89 -0.57 10.67
CA GLU A 115 -18.97 0.51 10.30
C GLU A 115 -19.67 1.87 10.20
N LEU A 116 -20.86 1.91 9.61
CA LEU A 116 -21.68 3.12 9.56
C LEU A 116 -22.08 3.57 10.96
N LYS A 117 -22.50 2.65 11.84
CA LYS A 117 -22.86 2.93 13.24
C LYS A 117 -21.66 3.45 14.04
N ALA A 118 -20.50 2.81 13.93
CA ALA A 118 -19.26 3.25 14.58
C ALA A 118 -18.80 4.64 14.10
N GLY A 119 -19.10 4.99 12.85
CA GLY A 119 -18.86 6.32 12.29
C GLY A 119 -19.93 7.37 12.62
N GLY A 120 -20.92 7.06 13.46
CA GLY A 120 -22.03 7.96 13.79
C GLY A 120 -23.06 8.18 12.66
N ARG A 121 -23.03 7.33 11.63
CA ARG A 121 -23.85 7.42 10.42
C ARG A 121 -25.03 6.43 10.48
N ALA A 122 -25.73 6.39 11.61
CA ALA A 122 -26.82 5.43 11.87
C ALA A 122 -27.96 5.53 10.85
N GLU A 123 -28.38 6.74 10.49
CA GLU A 123 -29.37 7.00 9.42
C GLU A 123 -29.00 6.33 8.09
N GLN A 124 -27.72 6.42 7.70
CA GLN A 124 -27.23 5.82 6.46
C GLN A 124 -27.21 4.29 6.54
N ALA A 125 -26.99 3.73 7.73
CA ALA A 125 -27.08 2.29 7.96
C ALA A 125 -28.52 1.79 7.80
N VAL A 126 -29.50 2.54 8.31
CA VAL A 126 -30.94 2.21 8.15
C VAL A 126 -31.31 2.25 6.66
N HIS A 127 -30.91 3.29 5.93
CA HIS A 127 -31.14 3.35 4.48
C HIS A 127 -30.49 2.19 3.71
N LEU A 128 -29.27 1.80 4.08
CA LEU A 128 -28.58 0.67 3.46
C LEU A 128 -29.35 -0.63 3.66
N VAL A 129 -29.81 -0.89 4.90
CA VAL A 129 -30.58 -2.10 5.24
C VAL A 129 -31.87 -2.13 4.43
N ARG A 130 -32.66 -1.06 4.44
CA ARG A 130 -33.93 -0.97 3.70
C ARG A 130 -33.72 -1.20 2.20
N GLY A 131 -32.67 -0.62 1.63
CA GLY A 131 -32.35 -0.75 0.21
C GLY A 131 -31.96 -2.16 -0.21
N GLU A 132 -31.29 -2.92 0.66
CA GLU A 132 -30.82 -4.27 0.32
C GLU A 132 -31.79 -5.39 0.74
N THR A 133 -32.53 -5.23 1.84
CA THR A 133 -33.42 -6.27 2.37
C THR A 133 -34.89 -6.05 2.04
N GLY A 134 -35.29 -4.82 1.71
CA GLY A 134 -36.69 -4.43 1.55
C GLY A 134 -37.44 -4.24 2.88
N MET A 135 -36.74 -4.25 4.02
CA MET A 135 -37.33 -3.95 5.33
C MET A 135 -37.97 -2.56 5.37
N ASP A 136 -39.00 -2.43 6.20
CA ASP A 136 -39.56 -1.12 6.53
C ASP A 136 -38.63 -0.34 7.49
N GLN A 137 -38.99 0.92 7.78
CA GLN A 137 -38.17 1.80 8.61
C GLN A 137 -37.98 1.25 10.03
N ASP A 138 -39.07 0.82 10.67
CA ASP A 138 -39.05 0.35 12.07
C ASP A 138 -38.30 -0.99 12.19
N GLU A 139 -38.39 -1.86 11.19
CA GLU A 139 -37.61 -3.10 11.10
C GLU A 139 -36.11 -2.85 10.88
N ALA A 140 -35.78 -1.92 9.99
CA ALA A 140 -34.38 -1.59 9.70
C ALA A 140 -33.69 -0.88 10.88
N GLU A 141 -34.38 0.00 11.59
CA GLU A 141 -33.87 0.62 12.82
C GLU A 141 -33.55 -0.45 13.88
N ARG A 142 -34.49 -1.37 14.13
CA ARG A 142 -34.27 -2.49 15.07
C ARG A 142 -33.08 -3.36 14.66
N PHE A 143 -32.91 -3.61 13.36
CA PHE A 143 -31.76 -4.36 12.86
C PHE A 143 -30.43 -3.62 13.11
N VAL A 144 -30.37 -2.31 12.84
CA VAL A 144 -29.18 -1.48 13.07
C VAL A 144 -28.87 -1.36 14.56
N ASP A 145 -29.90 -1.23 15.41
CA ASP A 145 -29.74 -1.14 16.86
C ASP A 145 -29.22 -2.43 17.48
N ALA A 146 -29.60 -3.59 16.93
CA ALA A 146 -29.14 -4.89 17.37
C ALA A 146 -27.67 -5.22 17.02
N LEU A 147 -27.02 -4.41 16.16
CA LEU A 147 -25.64 -4.60 15.68
C LEU A 147 -24.59 -3.79 16.43
#